data_AF-A0A0G1L4U4-F1
#
_entry.id   AF-A0A0G1L4U4-F1
#
_cell.length_a   1.000
_cell.length_b   1.000
_cell.length_c   1.000
_cell.angle_alpha   90.00
_cell.angle_beta   90.00
_cell.angle_gamma   90.00
#
_symmetry.space_group_name_H-M   'P 1'
#
loop_
_entity.id
_entity.type
_entity.pdbx_description
1 polymer ?
#
loop_
_entity_poly.entity_id
_entity_poly.type
_entity_poly.pdbx_seq_one_letter_code
_entity_poly.pdbx_strand_id
1 'polypeptide(L)'
;MINKKINSKILAVWKKHFGVRDDVYAPIFYDNFKTGGILFIGMNPSFNPRGIRKIMRGTEFEKMDPETFYNWRTATQDSAHVDDSIRFGRLVHDGYAFFKRMHEIAKECKTHFQHIDLFVYRQTKQKEFLRMVRDKKRALNSLGSDQLDIFFEALKEIRPAVIVVSNAGSCGIIREYFNDRLSFDDKRGFHWLKLDSTRIPIFFSSMLSGQRALDTGSYERLAWHIKQAVKISK
;
A
#
# COMPACT_ATOMS: atom_id res chain seq x y z
N MET A 1 6.86 6.68 15.18
CA MET A 1 5.98 6.22 16.28
C MET A 1 4.95 5.31 15.65
N ILE A 2 4.72 4.11 16.19
CA ILE A 2 4.01 3.02 15.50
C ILE A 2 2.48 3.18 15.59
N ASN A 3 1.75 2.84 14.51
CA ASN A 3 0.29 2.88 14.50
C ASN A 3 -0.32 1.65 15.20
N LYS A 4 -0.35 1.70 16.54
CA LYS A 4 -0.85 0.59 17.38
C LYS A 4 -2.29 0.19 17.03
N LYS A 5 -3.16 1.16 16.71
CA LYS A 5 -4.58 0.90 16.42
C LYS A 5 -4.71 0.03 15.17
N ILE A 6 -4.09 0.45 14.06
CA ILE A 6 -4.19 -0.27 12.79
C ILE A 6 -3.43 -1.60 12.86
N ASN A 7 -2.23 -1.63 13.46
CA ASN A 7 -1.46 -2.86 13.59
C ASN A 7 -2.15 -3.91 14.46
N SER A 8 -2.89 -3.51 15.50
CA SER A 8 -3.69 -4.46 16.30
C SER A 8 -4.79 -5.12 15.46
N LYS A 9 -5.41 -4.38 14.54
CA LYS A 9 -6.41 -4.92 13.60
C LYS A 9 -5.78 -5.87 12.60
N ILE A 10 -4.62 -5.51 12.06
CA ILE A 10 -3.83 -6.38 11.17
C ILE A 10 -3.52 -7.72 11.86
N LEU A 11 -3.02 -7.68 13.09
CA LEU A 11 -2.73 -8.88 13.88
C LEU A 11 -4.00 -9.71 14.16
N ALA A 12 -5.12 -9.07 14.48
CA ALA A 12 -6.39 -9.75 14.71
C ALA A 12 -6.88 -10.48 13.44
N VAL A 13 -6.80 -9.83 12.27
CA VAL A 13 -7.14 -10.45 10.98
C VAL A 13 -6.18 -11.60 10.67
N TRP A 14 -4.87 -11.44 10.88
CA TRP A 14 -3.91 -12.52 10.66
C TRP A 14 -4.18 -13.73 11.56
N LYS A 15 -4.43 -13.51 12.85
CA LYS A 15 -4.79 -14.56 13.80
C LYS A 15 -6.09 -15.26 13.41
N LYS A 16 -7.12 -14.51 13.01
CA LYS A 16 -8.42 -15.03 12.57
C LYS A 16 -8.29 -16.00 11.39
N HIS A 17 -7.51 -15.64 10.37
CA HIS A 17 -7.43 -16.42 9.12
C HIS A 17 -6.31 -17.46 9.10
N PHE A 18 -5.23 -17.24 9.86
CA PHE A 18 -4.03 -18.07 9.77
C PHE A 18 -3.60 -18.73 11.09
N GLY A 19 -4.18 -18.37 12.25
CA GLY A 19 -3.78 -18.95 13.53
C GLY A 19 -2.27 -18.81 13.78
N VAL A 20 -1.56 -19.94 13.85
CA VAL A 20 -0.09 -20.04 14.04
C VAL A 20 0.62 -20.81 12.92
N ARG A 21 0.13 -20.67 11.69
CA ARG A 21 0.70 -21.33 10.49
C ARG A 21 2.12 -20.87 10.17
N ASP A 22 2.93 -21.76 9.62
CA ASP A 22 4.29 -21.52 9.14
C ASP A 22 4.41 -21.40 7.62
N ASP A 23 3.35 -21.68 6.86
CA ASP A 23 3.30 -21.53 5.40
C ASP A 23 2.84 -20.12 4.96
N VAL A 24 2.73 -19.19 5.91
CA VAL A 24 2.24 -17.83 5.72
C VAL A 24 3.29 -16.85 6.21
N TYR A 25 3.47 -15.76 5.46
CA TYR A 25 4.30 -14.65 5.92
C TYR A 25 3.51 -13.67 6.80
N ALA A 26 4.20 -13.07 7.76
CA ALA A 26 3.73 -11.95 8.55
C ALA A 26 3.34 -10.78 7.62
N PRO A 27 2.29 -10.02 7.99
CA PRO A 27 1.79 -8.93 7.17
C PRO A 27 2.80 -7.77 7.12
N ILE A 28 2.50 -6.75 6.31
CA ILE A 28 3.09 -5.43 6.54
C ILE A 28 2.43 -4.77 7.74
N PHE A 29 3.25 -4.07 8.53
CA PHE A 29 2.81 -3.25 9.64
C PHE A 29 3.12 -1.78 9.33
N TYR A 30 2.31 -0.88 9.88
CA TYR A 30 2.39 0.55 9.59
C TYR A 30 3.01 1.34 10.74
N ASP A 31 3.88 2.28 10.37
CA ASP A 31 4.22 3.41 11.22
C ASP A 31 3.02 4.36 11.35
N ASN A 32 3.09 5.38 12.21
CA ASN A 32 2.05 6.40 12.27
C ASN A 32 1.88 7.09 10.93
N PHE A 33 0.62 7.27 10.56
CA PHE A 33 0.26 7.99 9.34
C PHE A 33 0.44 9.49 9.52
N LYS A 34 0.89 10.14 8.45
CA LYS A 34 0.83 11.59 8.29
C LYS A 34 -0.52 11.96 7.68
N THR A 35 -1.07 13.09 8.10
CA THR A 35 -2.35 13.57 7.55
C THR A 35 -2.12 14.41 6.31
N GLY A 36 -2.95 14.25 5.27
CA GLY A 36 -2.83 14.99 4.02
C GLY A 36 -1.83 14.37 3.05
N GLY A 37 -1.22 15.22 2.21
CA GLY A 37 -0.24 14.77 1.23
C GLY A 37 -0.83 13.92 0.09
N ILE A 38 0.06 13.27 -0.65
CA ILE A 38 -0.31 12.35 -1.73
C ILE A 38 -0.28 10.92 -1.18
N LEU A 39 -1.35 10.16 -1.36
CA LEU A 39 -1.39 8.74 -1.04
C LEU A 39 -1.26 7.91 -2.32
N PHE A 40 -0.19 7.15 -2.42
CA PHE A 40 -0.03 6.12 -3.44
C PHE A 40 -0.58 4.79 -2.92
N ILE A 41 -1.40 4.14 -3.75
CA ILE A 41 -2.03 2.86 -3.41
C ILE A 41 -1.50 1.76 -4.32
N GLY A 42 -0.83 0.78 -3.72
CA GLY A 42 -0.38 -0.45 -4.34
C GLY A 42 -1.41 -1.58 -4.25
N MET A 43 -0.99 -2.81 -4.54
CA MET A 43 -1.84 -3.99 -4.40
C MET A 43 -1.55 -4.68 -3.07
N ASN A 44 -0.33 -5.14 -2.93
CA ASN A 44 0.16 -5.89 -1.79
C ASN A 44 1.70 -5.81 -1.77
N PRO A 45 2.35 -5.93 -0.60
CA PRO A 45 3.80 -5.93 -0.53
C PRO A 45 4.38 -7.12 -1.30
N SER A 46 5.25 -6.85 -2.28
CA SER A 46 6.00 -7.90 -2.96
C SER A 46 7.05 -8.48 -2.02
N PHE A 47 7.14 -9.82 -1.97
CA PHE A 47 8.14 -10.49 -1.14
C PHE A 47 9.35 -10.89 -1.97
N ASN A 48 10.44 -10.13 -1.84
CA ASN A 48 11.68 -10.39 -2.55
C ASN A 48 12.84 -10.58 -1.56
N PRO A 49 13.07 -11.80 -1.05
CA PRO A 49 14.15 -12.08 -0.12
C PRO A 49 15.54 -11.64 -0.59
N ARG A 50 15.82 -11.75 -1.91
CA ARG A 50 17.12 -11.33 -2.46
C ARG A 50 17.30 -9.81 -2.40
N GLY A 51 16.24 -9.08 -2.77
CA GLY A 51 16.23 -7.62 -2.68
C GLY A 51 16.32 -7.13 -1.23
N ILE A 52 15.60 -7.80 -0.33
CA ILE A 52 15.64 -7.55 1.11
C ILE A 52 17.06 -7.75 1.66
N ARG A 53 17.70 -8.91 1.41
CA ARG A 53 19.09 -9.16 1.84
C ARG A 53 20.07 -8.10 1.33
N LYS A 54 19.87 -7.56 0.11
CA LYS A 54 20.70 -6.48 -0.42
C LYS A 54 20.54 -5.18 0.37
N ILE A 55 19.32 -4.83 0.76
CA ILE A 55 19.02 -3.63 1.57
C ILE A 55 19.57 -3.76 2.99
N MET A 56 19.61 -4.98 3.54
CA MET A 56 20.04 -5.25 4.92
C MET A 56 21.55 -5.19 5.14
N ARG A 57 22.36 -5.22 4.07
CA ARG A 57 23.83 -5.15 4.18
C ARG A 57 24.27 -3.86 4.87
N GLY A 58 25.12 -3.96 5.89
CA GLY A 58 25.59 -2.81 6.66
C GLY A 58 24.57 -2.23 7.63
N THR A 59 23.48 -2.94 7.91
CA THR A 59 22.46 -2.55 8.90
C THR A 59 22.47 -3.52 10.09
N GLU A 60 21.78 -3.17 11.18
CA GLU A 60 21.60 -4.06 12.34
C GLU A 60 20.94 -5.42 11.97
N PHE A 61 20.26 -5.48 10.83
CA PHE A 61 19.56 -6.67 10.36
C PHE A 61 20.39 -7.54 9.40
N GLU A 62 21.65 -7.22 9.09
CA GLU A 62 22.42 -7.91 8.04
C GLU A 62 22.44 -9.44 8.16
N LYS A 63 22.45 -9.97 9.39
CA LYS A 63 22.51 -11.41 9.69
C LYS A 63 21.14 -12.11 9.67
N MET A 64 20.05 -11.37 9.54
CA MET A 64 18.70 -11.91 9.58
C MET A 64 18.33 -12.57 8.24
N ASP A 65 17.75 -13.77 8.32
CA ASP A 65 17.16 -14.44 7.15
C ASP A 65 15.72 -13.94 6.93
N PRO A 66 15.39 -13.32 5.79
CA PRO A 66 14.08 -12.72 5.56
C PRO A 66 12.93 -13.72 5.58
N GLU A 67 13.15 -14.92 5.03
CA GLU A 67 12.16 -15.97 4.97
C GLU A 67 11.77 -16.44 6.38
N THR A 68 12.76 -16.62 7.25
CA THR A 68 12.56 -16.97 8.67
C THR A 68 11.95 -15.81 9.46
N PHE A 69 12.45 -14.60 9.26
CA PHE A 69 11.98 -13.40 9.97
C PHE A 69 10.50 -13.14 9.68
N TYR A 70 10.12 -13.13 8.41
CA TYR A 70 8.73 -12.90 8.02
C TYR A 70 7.87 -14.14 8.18
N ASN A 71 8.36 -15.28 8.65
CA ASN A 71 7.50 -16.42 8.90
C ASN A 71 6.46 -16.07 9.99
N TRP A 72 5.17 -16.32 9.72
CA TRP A 72 4.12 -15.92 10.66
C TRP A 72 4.23 -16.67 12.01
N ARG A 73 4.58 -17.96 12.01
CA ARG A 73 4.80 -18.71 13.26
C ARG A 73 5.89 -18.04 14.10
N THR A 74 7.03 -17.70 13.49
CA THR A 74 8.12 -16.97 14.17
C THR A 74 7.63 -15.61 14.68
N ALA A 75 6.94 -14.84 13.84
CA ALA A 75 6.40 -13.53 14.20
C ALA A 75 5.43 -13.58 15.39
N THR A 76 4.64 -14.65 15.55
CA THR A 76 3.72 -14.77 16.69
C THR A 76 4.41 -15.02 18.03
N GLN A 77 5.68 -15.45 18.01
CA GLN A 77 6.45 -15.75 19.21
C GLN A 77 7.35 -14.58 19.64
N ASP A 78 7.56 -13.62 18.76
CA ASP A 78 8.46 -12.49 18.98
C ASP A 78 7.67 -11.20 19.23
N SER A 79 7.69 -10.73 20.47
CA SER A 79 7.03 -9.49 20.87
C SER A 79 7.60 -8.23 20.19
N ALA A 80 8.84 -8.27 19.70
CA ALA A 80 9.49 -7.17 19.00
C ALA A 80 9.22 -7.18 17.48
N HIS A 81 8.61 -8.25 16.95
CA HIS A 81 8.50 -8.47 15.51
C HIS A 81 7.80 -7.33 14.75
N VAL A 82 6.75 -6.75 15.34
CA VAL A 82 6.03 -5.61 14.75
C VAL A 82 6.95 -4.39 14.65
N ASP A 83 7.66 -4.08 15.72
CA ASP A 83 8.55 -2.92 15.81
C ASP A 83 9.72 -3.07 14.83
N ASP A 84 10.32 -4.26 14.79
CA ASP A 84 11.42 -4.61 13.88
C ASP A 84 10.97 -4.57 12.42
N SER A 85 9.79 -5.09 12.11
CA SER A 85 9.20 -5.02 10.76
C SER A 85 9.01 -3.58 10.29
N ILE A 86 8.63 -2.67 11.20
CA ILE A 86 8.46 -1.24 10.89
C ILE A 86 9.82 -0.55 10.73
N ARG A 87 10.80 -0.83 11.60
CA ARG A 87 12.17 -0.31 11.46
C ARG A 87 12.75 -0.73 10.10
N PHE A 88 12.59 -1.99 9.74
CA PHE A 88 13.01 -2.50 8.45
C PHE A 88 12.25 -1.86 7.28
N GLY A 89 10.93 -1.68 7.41
CA GLY A 89 10.11 -1.02 6.39
C GLY A 89 10.60 0.39 6.04
N ARG A 90 11.11 1.16 7.01
CA ARG A 90 11.72 2.48 6.78
C ARG A 90 12.99 2.38 5.93
N LEU A 91 13.88 1.43 6.22
CA LEU A 91 15.11 1.20 5.44
C LEU A 91 14.80 0.84 3.97
N VAL A 92 13.78 0.01 3.75
CA VAL A 92 13.33 -0.34 2.40
C VAL A 92 12.77 0.88 1.67
N HIS A 93 11.95 1.69 2.34
CA HIS A 93 11.36 2.87 1.70
C HIS A 93 12.42 3.85 1.19
N ASP A 94 13.48 4.07 1.97
CA ASP A 94 14.56 5.00 1.61
C ASP A 94 15.49 4.45 0.52
N GLY A 95 15.73 3.15 0.50
CA GLY A 95 16.70 2.52 -0.41
C GLY A 95 16.11 1.93 -1.70
N TYR A 96 14.78 1.77 -1.79
CA TYR A 96 14.18 0.96 -2.86
C TYR A 96 13.72 1.80 -4.06
N ALA A 97 14.29 1.51 -5.24
CA ALA A 97 14.03 2.23 -6.49
C ALA A 97 12.54 2.29 -6.89
N PHE A 98 11.72 1.37 -6.37
CA PHE A 98 10.27 1.38 -6.54
C PHE A 98 9.64 2.74 -6.18
N PHE A 99 10.10 3.38 -5.10
CA PHE A 99 9.54 4.63 -4.58
C PHE A 99 10.06 5.89 -5.29
N LYS A 100 11.09 5.78 -6.14
CA LYS A 100 11.77 6.93 -6.76
C LYS A 100 10.80 7.91 -7.44
N ARG A 101 9.90 7.40 -8.29
CA ARG A 101 8.89 8.22 -8.99
C ARG A 101 7.86 8.84 -8.05
N MET A 102 7.56 8.22 -6.92
CA MET A 102 6.68 8.80 -5.90
C MET A 102 7.36 10.00 -5.21
N HIS A 103 8.66 9.86 -4.89
CA HIS A 103 9.48 10.97 -4.37
C HIS A 103 9.54 12.15 -5.34
N GLU A 104 9.75 11.89 -6.63
CA GLU A 104 9.78 12.92 -7.69
C GLU A 104 8.45 13.70 -7.74
N ILE A 105 7.32 13.01 -7.84
CA ILE A 105 5.99 13.65 -7.84
C ILE A 105 5.76 14.48 -6.57
N ALA A 106 6.08 13.93 -5.41
CA ALA A 106 5.89 14.63 -4.13
C ALA A 106 6.74 15.91 -4.04
N LYS A 107 8.00 15.85 -4.49
CA LYS A 107 8.91 16.99 -4.59
C LYS A 107 8.35 18.07 -5.51
N GLU A 108 7.85 17.71 -6.69
CA GLU A 108 7.24 18.67 -7.63
C GLU A 108 5.96 19.33 -7.10
N CYS A 109 5.18 18.58 -6.33
CA CYS A 109 3.96 19.05 -5.68
C CYS A 109 4.23 19.85 -4.39
N LYS A 110 5.48 19.89 -3.91
CA LYS A 110 5.88 20.52 -2.64
C LYS A 110 5.03 20.01 -1.47
N THR A 111 4.85 18.70 -1.41
CA THR A 111 4.08 18.03 -0.36
C THR A 111 4.73 16.69 -0.01
N HIS A 112 4.34 16.11 1.11
CA HIS A 112 4.78 14.76 1.46
C HIS A 112 3.92 13.71 0.75
N PHE A 113 4.40 12.48 0.69
CA PHE A 113 3.60 11.34 0.25
C PHE A 113 3.68 10.18 1.24
N GLN A 114 2.74 9.27 1.10
CA GLN A 114 2.74 7.96 1.74
C GLN A 114 2.37 6.89 0.71
N HIS A 115 2.81 5.66 0.96
CA HIS A 115 2.43 4.49 0.19
C HIS A 115 1.81 3.45 1.11
N ILE A 116 0.62 2.97 0.76
CA ILE A 116 0.02 1.80 1.39
C ILE A 116 -0.49 0.85 0.30
N ASP A 117 -0.54 -0.43 0.61
CA ASP A 117 -1.17 -1.43 -0.24
C ASP A 117 -2.62 -1.66 0.18
N LEU A 118 -3.47 -2.12 -0.76
CA LEU A 118 -4.84 -2.54 -0.44
C LEU A 118 -4.88 -3.73 0.51
N PHE A 119 -3.88 -4.60 0.40
CA PHE A 119 -3.76 -5.81 1.18
C PHE A 119 -2.39 -5.88 1.82
N VAL A 120 -2.35 -6.31 3.08
CA VAL A 120 -1.10 -6.35 3.84
C VAL A 120 -0.35 -7.68 3.68
N TYR A 121 -0.84 -8.56 2.81
CA TYR A 121 -0.28 -9.89 2.57
C TYR A 121 0.96 -9.86 1.67
N ARG A 122 2.05 -10.48 2.12
CA ARG A 122 3.31 -10.55 1.36
C ARG A 122 3.25 -11.66 0.30
N GLN A 123 3.09 -11.29 -0.96
CA GLN A 123 3.03 -12.22 -2.09
C GLN A 123 3.52 -11.55 -3.37
N THR A 124 4.47 -12.15 -4.05
CA THR A 124 5.08 -11.58 -5.25
C THR A 124 4.22 -11.79 -6.49
N LYS A 125 3.49 -12.91 -6.55
CA LYS A 125 2.68 -13.25 -7.71
C LYS A 125 1.24 -12.79 -7.51
N GLN A 126 0.89 -11.67 -8.12
CA GLN A 126 -0.45 -11.09 -8.05
C GLN A 126 -1.57 -12.07 -8.41
N LYS A 127 -1.38 -12.95 -9.40
CA LYS A 127 -2.38 -13.97 -9.76
C LYS A 127 -2.64 -14.96 -8.62
N GLU A 128 -1.59 -15.38 -7.93
CA GLU A 128 -1.71 -16.29 -6.77
C GLU A 128 -2.39 -15.54 -5.61
N PHE A 129 -1.94 -14.31 -5.35
CA PHE A 129 -2.53 -13.45 -4.32
C PHE A 129 -4.04 -13.22 -4.53
N LEU A 130 -4.46 -12.85 -5.75
CA LEU A 130 -5.88 -12.60 -6.05
C LEU A 130 -6.76 -13.85 -5.85
N ARG A 131 -6.22 -15.06 -6.05
CA ARG A 131 -6.95 -16.30 -5.76
C ARG A 131 -7.14 -16.55 -4.26
N MET A 132 -6.29 -15.95 -3.41
CA MET A 132 -6.40 -16.07 -1.95
C MET A 132 -7.43 -15.12 -1.36
N VAL A 133 -7.62 -13.94 -1.95
CA VAL A 133 -8.54 -12.90 -1.42
C VAL A 133 -9.88 -12.81 -2.16
N ARG A 134 -10.08 -13.63 -3.19
CA ARG A 134 -11.34 -13.74 -3.92
C ARG A 134 -11.85 -15.18 -3.95
N ASP A 135 -13.17 -15.31 -4.04
CA ASP A 135 -13.85 -16.59 -4.19
C ASP A 135 -13.86 -17.07 -5.66
N LYS A 136 -14.52 -18.22 -5.91
CA LYS A 136 -14.65 -18.78 -7.27
C LYS A 136 -15.47 -17.90 -8.22
N LYS A 137 -16.37 -17.07 -7.69
CA LYS A 137 -17.18 -16.09 -8.44
C LYS A 137 -16.43 -14.76 -8.64
N ARG A 138 -15.17 -14.69 -8.20
CA ARG A 138 -14.31 -13.51 -8.20
C ARG A 138 -14.78 -12.39 -7.26
N ALA A 139 -15.74 -12.62 -6.37
CA ALA A 139 -16.05 -11.66 -5.30
C ALA A 139 -14.96 -11.72 -4.22
N LEU A 140 -14.77 -10.65 -3.44
CA LEU A 140 -13.87 -10.70 -2.28
C LEU A 140 -14.39 -11.72 -1.27
N ASN A 141 -13.49 -12.55 -0.73
CA ASN A 141 -13.80 -13.44 0.37
C ASN A 141 -13.55 -12.73 1.73
N SER A 142 -13.78 -13.43 2.84
CA SER A 142 -13.61 -12.86 4.18
C SER A 142 -12.21 -12.30 4.45
N LEU A 143 -11.15 -12.95 3.95
CA LEU A 143 -9.78 -12.45 4.09
C LEU A 143 -9.56 -11.17 3.27
N GLY A 144 -10.13 -11.10 2.06
CA GLY A 144 -10.07 -9.91 1.21
C GLY A 144 -10.84 -8.74 1.82
N SER A 145 -12.07 -8.97 2.27
CA SER A 145 -12.92 -7.94 2.90
C SER A 145 -12.32 -7.40 4.19
N ASP A 146 -11.88 -8.27 5.10
CA ASP A 146 -11.29 -7.83 6.38
C ASP A 146 -10.03 -6.96 6.17
N GLN A 147 -9.24 -7.23 5.13
CA GLN A 147 -8.09 -6.39 4.77
C GLN A 147 -8.49 -5.05 4.14
N LEU A 148 -9.53 -5.03 3.30
CA LEU A 148 -10.06 -3.76 2.77
C LEU A 148 -10.66 -2.87 3.86
N ASP A 149 -11.25 -3.44 4.90
CA ASP A 149 -11.72 -2.68 6.06
C ASP A 149 -10.57 -1.98 6.78
N ILE A 150 -9.45 -2.69 6.98
CA ILE A 150 -8.22 -2.10 7.53
C ILE A 150 -7.70 -0.98 6.62
N PHE A 151 -7.64 -1.22 5.31
CA PHE A 151 -7.23 -0.20 4.34
C PHE A 151 -8.14 1.04 4.40
N PHE A 152 -9.45 0.86 4.54
CA PHE A 152 -10.40 1.96 4.64
C PHE A 152 -10.20 2.78 5.92
N GLU A 153 -9.92 2.13 7.05
CA GLU A 153 -9.57 2.83 8.28
C GLU A 153 -8.25 3.60 8.17
N ALA A 154 -7.23 3.00 7.54
CA ALA A 154 -5.97 3.69 7.27
C ALA A 154 -6.19 4.92 6.39
N LEU A 155 -7.03 4.81 5.36
CA LEU A 155 -7.39 5.93 4.48
C LEU A 155 -8.07 7.07 5.25
N LYS A 156 -8.97 6.74 6.20
CA LYS A 156 -9.61 7.73 7.09
C LYS A 156 -8.64 8.42 8.03
N GLU A 157 -7.59 7.74 8.50
CA GLU A 157 -6.55 8.35 9.33
C GLU A 157 -5.60 9.24 8.52
N ILE A 158 -5.22 8.78 7.31
CA ILE A 158 -4.33 9.51 6.41
C ILE A 158 -4.98 10.79 5.89
N ARG A 159 -6.31 10.80 5.63
CA ARG A 159 -7.03 11.97 5.08
C ARG A 159 -6.26 12.62 3.91
N PRO A 160 -5.95 11.86 2.85
CA PRO A 160 -5.05 12.34 1.81
C PRO A 160 -5.64 13.53 1.06
N ALA A 161 -4.79 14.43 0.59
CA ALA A 161 -5.19 15.52 -0.28
C ALA A 161 -5.44 15.03 -1.71
N VAL A 162 -4.68 14.01 -2.15
CA VAL A 162 -4.84 13.34 -3.46
C VAL A 162 -4.51 11.86 -3.31
N ILE A 163 -5.23 11.01 -4.03
CA ILE A 163 -4.99 9.57 -4.11
C ILE A 163 -4.51 9.19 -5.51
N VAL A 164 -3.52 8.31 -5.60
CA VAL A 164 -3.02 7.74 -6.85
C VAL A 164 -2.97 6.23 -6.72
N VAL A 165 -3.88 5.52 -7.39
CA VAL A 165 -3.87 4.06 -7.45
C VAL A 165 -2.91 3.65 -8.56
N SER A 166 -1.73 3.14 -8.17
CA SER A 166 -0.59 2.89 -9.06
C SER A 166 -0.41 1.39 -9.36
N ASN A 167 -1.52 0.70 -9.63
CA ASN A 167 -1.56 -0.70 -10.06
C ASN A 167 -2.91 -0.99 -10.73
N ALA A 168 -2.89 -1.55 -11.95
CA ALA A 168 -4.12 -1.80 -12.71
C ALA A 168 -5.10 -2.75 -12.00
N GLY A 169 -4.60 -3.76 -11.27
CA GLY A 169 -5.45 -4.63 -10.47
C GLY A 169 -6.08 -3.90 -9.29
N SER A 170 -5.30 -3.06 -8.60
CA SER A 170 -5.80 -2.23 -7.51
C SER A 170 -6.84 -1.22 -7.99
N CYS A 171 -6.66 -0.67 -9.20
CA CYS A 171 -7.64 0.20 -9.84
C CYS A 171 -8.99 -0.51 -9.99
N GLY A 172 -9.00 -1.76 -10.45
CA GLY A 172 -10.23 -2.55 -10.55
C GLY A 172 -10.91 -2.77 -9.20
N ILE A 173 -10.14 -3.14 -8.17
CA ILE A 173 -10.65 -3.39 -6.82
C ILE A 173 -11.22 -2.10 -6.19
N ILE A 174 -10.52 -0.98 -6.30
CA ILE A 174 -10.98 0.31 -5.77
C ILE A 174 -12.25 0.77 -6.49
N ARG A 175 -12.35 0.57 -7.81
CA ARG A 175 -13.56 0.91 -8.57
C ARG A 175 -14.75 0.05 -8.18
N GLU A 176 -14.53 -1.24 -7.93
CA GLU A 176 -15.56 -2.15 -7.41
C GLU A 176 -16.01 -1.74 -6.00
N TYR A 177 -15.06 -1.50 -5.10
CA TYR A 177 -15.31 -1.24 -3.69
C TYR A 177 -15.94 0.13 -3.42
N PHE A 178 -15.58 1.16 -4.20
CA PHE A 178 -16.10 2.53 -4.07
C PHE A 178 -16.99 2.95 -5.23
N ASN A 179 -17.61 2.01 -5.94
CA ASN A 179 -18.36 2.28 -7.18
C ASN A 179 -19.38 3.43 -7.02
N ASP A 180 -20.17 3.40 -5.94
CA ASP A 180 -21.20 4.39 -5.60
C ASP A 180 -20.63 5.71 -5.06
N ARG A 181 -19.31 5.79 -4.83
CA ARG A 181 -18.62 6.95 -4.25
C ARG A 181 -17.65 7.61 -5.22
N LEU A 182 -17.53 7.09 -6.45
CA LEU A 182 -16.66 7.63 -7.48
C LEU A 182 -17.46 8.43 -8.51
N SER A 183 -16.97 9.61 -8.85
CA SER A 183 -17.56 10.46 -9.92
C SER A 183 -16.45 11.04 -10.77
N PHE A 184 -16.53 10.91 -12.09
CA PHE A 184 -15.57 11.55 -12.99
C PHE A 184 -15.88 13.05 -13.13
N ASP A 185 -14.85 13.88 -13.23
CA ASP A 185 -14.95 15.32 -13.45
C ASP A 185 -14.36 15.66 -14.81
N ASP A 186 -15.20 15.86 -15.82
CA ASP A 186 -14.76 16.13 -17.20
C ASP A 186 -13.92 17.40 -17.34
N LYS A 187 -14.15 18.39 -16.46
CA LYS A 187 -13.40 19.65 -16.50
C LYS A 187 -12.00 19.47 -15.94
N ARG A 188 -11.86 18.61 -14.94
CA ARG A 188 -10.59 18.40 -14.23
C ARG A 188 -9.85 17.16 -14.68
N GLY A 189 -10.48 16.21 -15.37
CA GLY A 189 -9.87 15.00 -15.92
C GLY A 189 -9.52 13.91 -14.90
N PHE A 190 -10.12 13.94 -13.70
CA PHE A 190 -9.90 12.91 -12.67
C PHE A 190 -11.21 12.51 -11.99
N HIS A 191 -11.17 11.44 -11.19
CA HIS A 191 -12.31 11.05 -10.38
C HIS A 191 -12.28 11.74 -9.01
N TRP A 192 -13.44 12.00 -8.45
CA TRP A 192 -13.62 12.31 -7.04
C TRP A 192 -14.04 11.05 -6.29
N LEU A 193 -13.35 10.74 -5.21
CA LEU A 193 -13.80 9.79 -4.19
C LEU A 193 -14.51 10.57 -3.08
N LYS A 194 -15.78 10.26 -2.83
CA LYS A 194 -16.54 10.81 -1.70
C LYS A 194 -16.31 9.95 -0.45
N LEU A 195 -15.69 10.52 0.57
CA LEU A 195 -15.51 9.90 1.89
C LEU A 195 -16.20 10.75 2.95
N ASP A 196 -17.26 10.21 3.54
CA ASP A 196 -18.10 10.93 4.50
C ASP A 196 -18.57 12.28 3.90
N SER A 197 -18.16 13.42 4.49
CA SER A 197 -18.45 14.77 3.98
C SER A 197 -17.37 15.35 3.06
N THR A 198 -16.30 14.62 2.78
CA THR A 198 -15.15 15.09 1.99
C THR A 198 -15.12 14.49 0.58
N ARG A 199 -14.53 15.23 -0.37
CA ARG A 199 -14.24 14.73 -1.73
C ARG A 199 -12.74 14.81 -1.97
N ILE A 200 -12.16 13.70 -2.38
CA ILE A 200 -10.71 13.57 -2.58
C ILE A 200 -10.46 13.26 -4.06
N PRO A 201 -9.60 14.01 -4.76
CA PRO A 201 -9.16 13.63 -6.11
C PRO A 201 -8.49 12.25 -6.08
N ILE A 202 -8.92 11.37 -6.98
CA ILE A 202 -8.34 10.04 -7.16
C ILE A 202 -7.97 9.78 -8.61
N PHE A 203 -6.73 9.37 -8.81
CA PHE A 203 -6.16 8.99 -10.10
C PHE A 203 -6.02 7.48 -10.18
N PHE A 204 -6.40 6.91 -11.32
CA PHE A 204 -6.19 5.51 -11.65
C PHE A 204 -5.08 5.41 -12.69
N SER A 205 -4.04 4.66 -12.37
CA SER A 205 -2.84 4.57 -13.19
C SER A 205 -2.31 3.13 -13.27
N SER A 206 -1.42 2.88 -14.22
CA SER A 206 -0.57 1.69 -14.19
C SER A 206 0.49 1.82 -13.10
N MET A 207 1.38 0.84 -13.00
CA MET A 207 2.52 0.94 -12.10
C MET A 207 3.39 2.14 -12.48
N LEU A 208 3.90 2.84 -11.47
CA LEU A 208 4.87 3.91 -11.69
C LEU A 208 6.25 3.35 -11.99
N SER A 209 6.58 2.14 -11.52
CA SER A 209 7.88 1.48 -11.72
C SER A 209 7.70 -0.01 -12.07
N GLY A 210 8.76 -0.65 -12.57
CA GLY A 210 8.75 -2.08 -12.94
C GLY A 210 8.57 -2.35 -14.45
N GLN A 211 8.44 -3.63 -14.81
CA GLN A 211 8.52 -4.13 -16.20
C GLN A 211 7.40 -3.63 -17.14
N ARG A 212 6.34 -3.03 -16.60
CA ARG A 212 5.21 -2.43 -17.34
C ARG A 212 4.81 -1.10 -16.72
N ALA A 213 5.80 -0.32 -16.32
CA ALA A 213 5.58 1.02 -15.80
C ALA A 213 5.02 1.95 -16.89
N LEU A 214 4.43 3.06 -16.47
CA LEU A 214 4.11 4.16 -17.38
C LEU A 214 5.33 4.53 -18.22
N ASP A 215 5.10 4.74 -19.51
CA ASP A 215 6.05 5.44 -20.38
C ASP A 215 6.30 6.86 -19.83
N THR A 216 7.44 7.45 -20.22
CA THR A 216 7.87 8.74 -19.70
C THR A 216 6.84 9.85 -19.95
N GLY A 217 6.22 9.90 -21.13
CA GLY A 217 5.24 10.94 -21.46
C GLY A 217 3.95 10.81 -20.64
N SER A 218 3.46 9.58 -20.43
CA SER A 218 2.30 9.35 -19.56
C SER A 218 2.61 9.64 -18.09
N TYR A 219 3.82 9.35 -17.63
CA TYR A 219 4.28 9.72 -16.30
C TYR A 219 4.32 11.25 -16.10
N GLU A 220 4.91 11.99 -17.04
CA GLU A 220 4.98 13.46 -16.98
C GLU A 220 3.59 14.09 -16.94
N ARG A 221 2.66 13.61 -17.78
CA ARG A 221 1.26 14.06 -17.75
C ARG A 221 0.60 13.78 -16.40
N LEU A 222 0.78 12.58 -15.86
CA LEU A 222 0.23 12.22 -14.55
C LEU A 222 0.80 13.09 -13.43
N ALA A 223 2.12 13.32 -13.40
CA ALA A 223 2.79 14.15 -12.41
C ALA A 223 2.26 15.61 -12.47
N TRP A 224 2.17 16.17 -13.68
CA TRP A 224 1.59 17.50 -13.89
C TRP A 224 0.14 17.57 -13.40
N HIS A 225 -0.65 16.53 -13.67
CA HIS A 225 -2.07 16.49 -13.34
C HIS A 225 -2.31 16.38 -11.83
N ILE A 226 -1.55 15.51 -11.15
CA ILE A 226 -1.53 15.41 -9.69
C ILE A 226 -1.19 16.77 -9.08
N LYS A 227 -0.20 17.48 -9.63
CA LYS A 227 0.19 18.82 -9.16
C LYS A 227 -0.95 19.83 -9.25
N GLN A 228 -1.81 19.75 -10.27
CA GLN A 228 -3.00 20.62 -10.33
C GLN A 228 -4.05 20.22 -9.28
N ALA A 229 -4.31 18.92 -9.10
CA ALA A 229 -5.24 18.41 -8.09
C ALA A 229 -4.83 18.79 -6.65
N VAL A 230 -3.53 18.74 -6.33
CA VAL A 230 -3.00 19.14 -5.02
C VAL A 230 -3.29 20.62 -4.72
N LYS A 231 -3.28 21.51 -5.73
CA LYS A 231 -3.59 22.94 -5.53
C LYS A 231 -5.06 23.21 -5.20
N ILE A 232 -5.96 22.38 -5.71
CA ILE A 232 -7.42 22.50 -5.49
C ILE A 232 -7.81 21.99 -4.10
N SER A 233 -6.98 21.11 -3.53
CA SER A 233 -7.24 20.44 -2.26
C SER A 233 -6.61 21.17 -1.06
N LYS A 234 -5.95 22.31 -1.30
CA LYS A 234 -5.47 23.25 -0.27
C LYS A 234 -6.53 24.32 -0.05
#